data_AF-A0A1H0I710-F1
#
_entry.id   AF-A0A1H0I710-F1
#
_cell.length_a   1.000
_cell.length_b   1.000
_cell.length_c   1.000
_cell.angle_alpha   90.00
_cell.angle_beta   90.00
_cell.angle_gamma   90.00
#
_symmetry.space_group_name_H-M   'P 1'
#
loop_
_entity.id
_entity.type
_entity.pdbx_description
1 polymer ?
#
loop_
_entity_poly.entity_id
_entity_poly.type
_entity_poly.pdbx_seq_one_letter_code
_entity_poly.pdbx_strand_id
1 'polypeptide(L)'
;MTDTVLPPNEAHRELVHALEELHRAAGSPGMRKVSALIAEGDHPAVVSHEGVRTTLKGLTVPRWETVQSIVAVLAAACVNPPRDPTAEVARFLPLWRAVREGEPGGMKTARELALSQGWGSDDGQWDAESFLAMMINPFNAIQIDPSLAVPHEPQISEDQWVQAGVRLIEEYGAETALRALLRTLKGDYLGADEGSPFGYRFPDQEAVEMHTAFRYGCDRILQRLEVEPNLLQRSVSAMHADRTMDREDRIEMLRAESDASLMREVMTATPETWHELSEEAHHQIFGYLIKSIGPVGRFGLPPDQRFRIVWRVPEPPED
;
A
#
# COMPACT_ATOMS: atom_id res chain seq x y z
N MET A 1 -14.30 -42.41 5.19
CA MET A 1 -14.36 -41.66 3.93
C MET A 1 -13.08 -40.86 3.84
N THR A 2 -12.34 -41.13 2.79
CA THR A 2 -10.92 -40.86 2.58
C THR A 2 -10.62 -39.36 2.44
N ASP A 3 -9.84 -38.84 3.37
CA ASP A 3 -9.04 -37.63 3.18
C ASP A 3 -8.10 -37.86 1.99
N THR A 4 -8.33 -37.14 0.90
CA THR A 4 -7.45 -37.18 -0.26
C THR A 4 -6.39 -36.11 -0.06
N VAL A 5 -5.40 -36.43 0.76
CA VAL A 5 -4.12 -35.71 0.79
C VAL A 5 -3.45 -35.95 -0.56
N LEU A 6 -3.35 -34.92 -1.41
CA LEU A 6 -2.57 -34.96 -2.65
C LEU A 6 -1.13 -35.44 -2.33
N PRO A 7 -0.64 -36.53 -2.95
CA PRO A 7 0.69 -37.04 -2.63
C PRO A 7 1.77 -36.07 -3.14
N PRO A 8 2.85 -35.82 -2.37
CA PRO A 8 3.86 -34.80 -2.67
C PRO A 8 4.82 -35.13 -3.83
N ASN A 9 4.37 -35.80 -4.90
CA ASN A 9 5.28 -36.27 -5.96
C ASN A 9 4.65 -36.48 -7.36
N GLU A 10 3.47 -35.91 -7.65
CA GLU A 10 2.81 -36.07 -8.96
C GLU A 10 3.36 -35.14 -10.03
N ALA A 11 3.40 -33.83 -9.79
CA ALA A 11 3.99 -32.85 -10.71
C ALA A 11 5.45 -33.20 -11.09
N HIS A 12 6.21 -33.70 -10.12
CA HIS A 12 7.59 -34.14 -10.37
C HIS A 12 7.65 -35.38 -11.27
N ARG A 13 6.73 -36.33 -11.10
CA ARG A 13 6.59 -37.48 -12.00
C ARG A 13 6.20 -37.05 -13.41
N GLU A 14 5.31 -36.07 -13.56
CA GLU A 14 4.89 -35.55 -14.86
C GLU A 14 6.03 -34.84 -15.61
N LEU A 15 6.80 -33.99 -14.92
CA LEU A 15 7.97 -33.34 -15.51
C LEU A 15 8.99 -34.38 -15.98
N VAL A 16 9.29 -35.39 -15.16
CA VAL A 16 10.24 -36.46 -15.49
C VAL A 16 9.72 -37.29 -16.66
N HIS A 17 8.43 -37.65 -16.67
CA HIS A 17 7.83 -38.40 -17.77
C HIS A 17 7.87 -37.64 -19.09
N ALA A 18 7.59 -36.33 -19.06
CA ALA A 18 7.72 -35.47 -20.23
C ALA A 18 9.17 -35.39 -20.74
N LEU A 19 10.14 -35.25 -19.83
CA LEU A 19 11.57 -35.25 -20.18
C LEU A 19 12.00 -36.58 -20.79
N GLU A 20 11.53 -37.70 -20.26
CA GLU A 20 11.80 -39.04 -20.81
C GLU A 20 11.12 -39.29 -22.17
N GLU A 21 9.92 -38.73 -22.39
CA GLU A 21 9.26 -38.76 -23.70
C GLU A 21 10.06 -37.97 -24.74
N LEU A 22 10.45 -36.73 -24.42
CA LEU A 22 11.24 -35.90 -25.32
C LEU A 22 12.62 -36.52 -25.58
N HIS A 23 13.26 -37.10 -24.56
CA HIS A 23 14.53 -37.82 -24.73
C HIS A 23 14.39 -39.00 -25.67
N ARG A 24 13.29 -39.76 -25.61
CA ARG A 24 13.00 -40.85 -26.57
C ARG A 24 12.72 -40.33 -27.97
N ALA A 25 11.94 -39.25 -28.10
CA ALA A 25 11.65 -38.62 -29.39
C ALA A 25 12.92 -38.11 -30.09
N ALA A 26 13.91 -37.66 -29.31
CA ALA A 26 15.23 -37.24 -29.79
C ALA A 26 16.17 -38.41 -30.18
N GLY A 27 15.69 -39.66 -30.12
CA GLY A 27 16.51 -40.86 -30.37
C GLY A 27 17.42 -41.25 -29.21
N SER A 28 17.08 -40.84 -27.99
CA SER A 28 17.80 -41.15 -26.75
C SER A 28 19.31 -40.87 -26.79
N PRO A 29 19.73 -39.63 -27.11
CA PRO A 29 21.14 -39.28 -27.16
C PRO A 29 21.82 -39.48 -25.80
N GLY A 30 23.08 -39.93 -25.80
CA GLY A 30 23.85 -40.10 -24.57
C GLY A 30 24.07 -38.78 -23.82
N MET A 31 24.12 -38.82 -22.49
CA MET A 31 24.20 -37.62 -21.63
C MET A 31 25.38 -36.70 -21.95
N ARG A 32 26.53 -37.28 -22.32
CA ARG A 32 27.72 -36.54 -22.76
C ARG A 32 27.49 -35.79 -24.07
N LYS A 33 26.72 -36.38 -24.99
CA LYS A 33 26.35 -35.74 -26.26
C LYS A 33 25.42 -34.56 -26.02
N VAL A 34 24.41 -34.70 -25.15
CA VAL A 34 23.51 -33.60 -24.77
C VAL A 34 24.29 -32.46 -24.10
N SER A 35 25.18 -32.78 -23.16
CA SER A 35 26.05 -31.79 -22.49
C SER A 35 26.95 -31.03 -23.48
N ALA A 36 27.55 -31.74 -24.46
CA ALA A 36 28.37 -31.11 -25.51
C ALA A 36 27.54 -30.18 -26.40
N LEU A 37 26.35 -30.63 -26.84
CA LEU A 37 25.44 -29.81 -27.65
C LEU A 37 24.98 -28.54 -26.91
N ILE A 38 24.73 -28.63 -25.59
CA ILE A 38 24.41 -27.45 -24.77
C ILE A 38 25.60 -26.48 -24.72
N ALA A 39 26.83 -26.99 -24.63
CA ALA A 39 28.04 -26.16 -24.56
C ALA A 39 28.41 -25.52 -25.91
N GLU A 40 28.04 -26.16 -27.02
CA GLU A 40 28.28 -25.67 -28.39
C GLU A 40 27.22 -24.66 -28.85
N GLY A 41 26.03 -24.66 -28.25
CA GLY A 41 24.91 -23.77 -28.57
C GLY A 41 24.80 -22.52 -27.69
N ASP A 42 23.97 -21.56 -28.12
CA ASP A 42 23.62 -20.37 -27.32
C ASP A 42 22.45 -20.72 -26.38
N HIS A 43 22.79 -21.24 -25.20
CA HIS A 43 21.83 -21.69 -24.20
C HIS A 43 22.05 -20.99 -22.85
N PRO A 44 20.97 -20.75 -22.08
CA PRO A 44 21.03 -19.96 -20.85
C PRO A 44 21.82 -20.59 -19.71
N ALA A 45 22.08 -21.91 -19.76
CA ALA A 45 22.89 -22.62 -18.79
C ALA A 45 23.77 -23.69 -19.43
N VAL A 46 25.03 -23.76 -19.00
CA VAL A 46 25.93 -24.89 -19.28
C VAL A 46 25.65 -26.00 -18.27
N VAL A 47 25.36 -27.20 -18.78
CA VAL A 47 24.97 -28.36 -17.96
C VAL A 47 25.97 -29.49 -18.15
N SER A 48 26.54 -29.99 -17.05
CA SER A 48 27.44 -31.15 -17.08
C SER A 48 26.68 -32.44 -17.43
N HIS A 49 27.37 -33.44 -17.97
CA HIS A 49 26.76 -34.75 -18.29
C HIS A 49 26.10 -35.42 -17.06
N GLU A 50 26.64 -35.20 -15.86
CA GLU A 50 26.05 -35.69 -14.61
C GLU A 50 24.80 -34.88 -14.24
N GLY A 51 24.78 -33.56 -14.49
CA GLY A 51 23.59 -32.72 -14.33
C GLY A 51 22.45 -33.08 -15.29
N VAL A 52 22.78 -33.43 -16.54
CA VAL A 52 21.81 -33.96 -17.50
C VAL A 52 21.23 -35.29 -17.00
N ARG A 53 22.09 -36.19 -16.47
CA ARG A 53 21.68 -37.48 -15.92
C ARG A 53 20.73 -37.33 -14.74
N THR A 54 21.07 -36.48 -13.76
CA THR A 54 20.24 -36.27 -12.57
C THR A 54 18.90 -35.62 -12.90
N THR A 55 18.88 -34.69 -13.86
CA THR A 55 17.66 -34.02 -14.34
C THR A 55 16.72 -34.99 -15.07
N LEU A 56 17.23 -35.74 -16.06
CA LEU A 56 16.40 -36.69 -16.82
C LEU A 56 15.90 -37.86 -15.97
N LYS A 57 16.59 -38.19 -14.87
CA LYS A 57 16.18 -39.24 -13.93
C LYS A 57 15.33 -38.73 -12.78
N GLY A 58 15.03 -37.43 -12.72
CA GLY A 58 14.26 -36.85 -11.61
C GLY A 58 14.92 -37.05 -10.25
N LEU A 59 16.25 -37.12 -10.20
CA LEU A 59 16.99 -37.29 -8.94
C LEU A 59 17.11 -35.96 -8.16
N THR A 60 16.93 -34.85 -8.85
CA THR A 60 16.99 -33.48 -8.29
C THR A 60 15.94 -32.60 -8.97
N VAL A 61 15.59 -31.49 -8.31
CA VAL A 61 14.73 -30.43 -8.89
C VAL A 61 15.63 -29.32 -9.45
N PRO A 62 15.95 -29.33 -10.76
CA PRO A 62 16.86 -28.36 -11.37
C PRO A 62 16.27 -26.94 -11.41
N ARG A 63 17.12 -25.95 -11.70
CA ARG A 63 16.67 -24.58 -12.02
C ARG A 63 16.09 -24.53 -13.44
N TRP A 64 15.26 -23.52 -13.73
CA TRP A 64 14.59 -23.40 -15.03
C TRP A 64 15.57 -23.35 -16.19
N GLU A 65 16.67 -22.60 -16.07
CA GLU A 65 17.66 -22.42 -17.12
C GLU A 65 18.30 -23.77 -17.52
N THR A 66 18.43 -24.68 -16.55
CA THR A 66 18.92 -26.05 -16.78
C THR A 66 17.92 -26.88 -17.58
N VAL A 67 16.64 -26.81 -17.23
CA VAL A 67 15.55 -27.50 -17.96
C VAL A 67 15.42 -26.94 -19.37
N GLN A 68 15.43 -25.62 -19.52
CA GLN A 68 15.37 -24.92 -20.79
C GLN A 68 16.50 -25.34 -21.74
N SER A 69 17.76 -25.36 -21.28
CA SER A 69 18.90 -25.82 -22.10
C SER A 69 18.73 -27.27 -22.57
N ILE A 70 18.31 -28.17 -21.67
CA ILE A 70 18.13 -29.60 -22.00
C ILE A 70 16.98 -29.79 -23.00
N VAL A 71 15.83 -29.15 -22.76
CA VAL A 71 14.64 -29.26 -23.63
C VAL A 71 14.92 -28.70 -25.01
N ALA A 72 15.55 -27.53 -25.12
CA ALA A 72 15.88 -26.92 -26.40
C ALA A 72 16.78 -27.83 -27.27
N VAL A 73 17.81 -28.43 -26.67
CA VAL A 73 18.72 -29.36 -27.37
C VAL A 73 18.03 -30.65 -27.77
N LEU A 74 17.19 -31.23 -26.90
CA LEU A 74 16.48 -32.47 -27.22
C LEU A 74 15.41 -32.24 -28.30
N ALA A 75 14.69 -31.13 -28.25
CA ALA A 75 13.72 -30.75 -29.28
C ALA A 75 14.39 -30.55 -30.64
N ALA A 76 15.52 -29.82 -30.68
CA ALA A 76 16.30 -29.63 -31.90
C ALA A 76 16.85 -30.95 -32.49
N ALA A 77 17.09 -31.96 -31.65
CA ALA A 77 17.54 -33.29 -32.07
C ALA A 77 16.40 -34.21 -32.56
N CYS A 78 15.13 -33.82 -32.41
CA CYS A 78 13.99 -34.61 -32.89
C CYS A 78 13.85 -34.50 -34.41
N VAL A 79 14.04 -35.61 -35.13
CA VAL A 79 13.99 -35.63 -36.60
C VAL A 79 12.59 -35.99 -37.13
N ASN A 80 11.84 -36.85 -36.44
CA ASN A 80 10.51 -37.28 -36.88
C ASN A 80 9.59 -37.71 -35.71
N PRO A 81 8.50 -36.97 -35.43
CA PRO A 81 8.15 -35.67 -35.99
C PRO A 81 9.14 -34.58 -35.53
N PRO A 82 9.44 -33.57 -36.36
CA PRO A 82 10.25 -32.44 -35.93
C PRO A 82 9.55 -31.68 -34.80
N ARG A 83 10.30 -31.34 -33.76
CA ARG A 83 9.81 -30.54 -32.62
C ARG A 83 10.45 -29.17 -32.68
N ASP A 84 9.64 -28.12 -32.56
CA ASP A 84 10.16 -26.75 -32.43
C ASP A 84 10.75 -26.55 -31.02
N PRO A 85 12.04 -26.18 -30.88
CA PRO A 85 12.65 -25.93 -29.58
C PRO A 85 11.92 -24.89 -28.74
N THR A 86 11.42 -23.82 -29.36
CA THR A 86 10.71 -22.77 -28.64
C THR A 86 9.36 -23.25 -28.11
N ALA A 87 8.59 -23.97 -28.92
CA ALA A 87 7.33 -24.58 -28.50
C ALA A 87 7.51 -25.64 -27.39
N GLU A 88 8.53 -26.48 -27.48
CA GLU A 88 8.80 -27.47 -26.42
C GLU A 88 9.26 -26.78 -25.12
N VAL A 89 10.14 -25.78 -25.18
CA VAL A 89 10.50 -24.99 -23.98
C VAL A 89 9.26 -24.37 -23.34
N ALA A 90 8.35 -23.78 -24.13
CA ALA A 90 7.09 -23.23 -23.63
C ALA A 90 6.20 -24.30 -22.97
N ARG A 91 6.18 -25.53 -23.50
CA ARG A 91 5.45 -26.67 -22.92
C ARG A 91 6.02 -27.14 -21.58
N PHE A 92 7.34 -27.07 -21.39
CA PHE A 92 8.00 -27.54 -20.17
C PHE A 92 8.01 -26.51 -19.04
N LEU A 93 7.89 -25.22 -19.33
CA LEU A 93 7.80 -24.17 -18.32
C LEU A 93 6.70 -24.40 -17.28
N PRO A 94 5.42 -24.67 -17.66
CA PRO A 94 4.36 -24.94 -16.69
C PRO A 94 4.62 -26.21 -15.87
N LEU A 95 5.21 -27.26 -16.47
CA LEU A 95 5.57 -28.48 -15.75
C LEU A 95 6.68 -28.24 -14.71
N TRP A 96 7.69 -27.43 -15.06
CA TRP A 96 8.75 -27.08 -14.13
C TRP A 96 8.24 -26.18 -12.98
N ARG A 97 7.37 -25.21 -13.29
CA ARG A 97 6.69 -24.40 -12.27
C ARG A 97 5.85 -25.28 -11.36
N ALA A 98 5.12 -26.26 -11.89
CA ALA A 98 4.36 -27.22 -11.09
C ALA A 98 5.21 -27.94 -10.02
N VAL A 99 6.48 -28.25 -10.35
CA VAL A 99 7.42 -28.91 -9.43
C VAL A 99 8.05 -27.95 -8.42
N ARG A 100 8.32 -26.71 -8.82
CA ARG A 100 9.00 -25.70 -7.99
C ARG A 100 8.07 -24.88 -7.12
N GLU A 101 6.88 -24.62 -7.63
CA GLU A 101 5.91 -23.63 -7.15
C GLU A 101 4.56 -24.27 -6.79
N GLY A 102 4.31 -25.53 -7.17
CA GLY A 102 2.97 -26.12 -7.21
C GLY A 102 2.28 -25.81 -8.55
N GLU A 103 1.33 -26.66 -8.98
CA GLU A 103 0.70 -26.78 -10.33
C GLU A 103 0.58 -25.53 -11.23
N PRO A 104 0.52 -25.70 -12.59
CA PRO A 104 0.28 -24.59 -13.51
C PRO A 104 -1.15 -24.07 -13.31
N GLY A 105 -1.26 -22.82 -12.86
CA GLY A 105 -2.46 -22.31 -12.20
C GLY A 105 -2.15 -21.59 -10.87
N GLY A 106 -0.87 -21.50 -10.49
CA GLY A 106 -0.42 -20.63 -9.41
C GLY A 106 -0.97 -19.21 -9.59
N MET A 107 -1.66 -18.72 -8.56
CA MET A 107 -2.23 -17.38 -8.53
C MET A 107 -1.14 -16.35 -8.87
N LYS A 108 -1.49 -15.28 -9.59
CA LYS A 108 -0.65 -14.07 -9.64
C LYS A 108 -0.14 -13.73 -8.25
N THR A 109 1.11 -13.28 -8.18
CA THR A 109 1.62 -12.66 -6.96
C THR A 109 0.78 -11.43 -6.62
N ALA A 110 0.76 -11.02 -5.35
CA ALA A 110 0.02 -9.82 -4.92
C ALA A 110 0.34 -8.58 -5.76
N ARG A 111 1.61 -8.47 -6.20
CA ARG A 111 2.07 -7.38 -7.08
C ARG A 111 1.52 -7.48 -8.50
N GLU A 112 1.47 -8.68 -9.08
CA GLU A 112 0.92 -8.89 -10.42
C GLU A 112 -0.61 -8.70 -10.42
N LEU A 113 -1.29 -9.11 -9.35
CA LEU A 113 -2.72 -8.88 -9.18
C LEU A 113 -3.03 -7.39 -9.09
N ALA A 114 -2.29 -6.63 -8.27
CA ALA A 114 -2.46 -5.18 -8.12
C ALA A 114 -2.22 -4.40 -9.43
N LEU A 115 -1.39 -4.91 -10.34
CA LEU A 115 -1.11 -4.29 -11.64
C LEU A 115 -2.07 -4.75 -12.74
N SER A 116 -2.91 -5.75 -12.48
CA SER A 116 -3.83 -6.29 -13.48
C SER A 116 -5.15 -5.51 -13.54
N GLN A 117 -5.72 -5.39 -14.74
CA GLN A 117 -6.97 -4.67 -15.00
C GLN A 117 -8.25 -5.51 -14.73
N GLY A 118 -8.12 -6.67 -14.08
CA GLY A 118 -9.24 -7.58 -13.86
C GLY A 118 -8.81 -8.94 -13.32
N TRP A 119 -9.82 -9.73 -12.94
CA TRP A 119 -9.64 -11.12 -12.52
C TRP A 119 -9.61 -12.03 -13.75
N GLY A 120 -8.54 -12.81 -13.91
CA GLY A 120 -8.44 -13.85 -14.94
C GLY A 120 -8.08 -13.38 -16.35
N SER A 121 -8.42 -14.22 -17.32
CA SER A 121 -8.14 -14.08 -18.75
C SER A 121 -9.39 -13.60 -19.51
N ASP A 122 -9.22 -12.59 -20.38
CA ASP A 122 -10.31 -11.97 -21.18
C ASP A 122 -10.96 -12.91 -22.23
N ASP A 123 -10.56 -14.18 -22.27
CA ASP A 123 -11.02 -15.18 -23.25
C ASP A 123 -12.25 -15.98 -22.77
N GLY A 124 -12.75 -15.70 -21.57
CA GLY A 124 -13.94 -16.34 -21.00
C GLY A 124 -13.72 -17.79 -20.56
N GLN A 125 -12.48 -18.26 -20.50
CA GLN A 125 -12.11 -19.55 -19.89
C GLN A 125 -12.04 -19.37 -18.36
N TRP A 126 -12.49 -20.39 -17.62
CA TRP A 126 -12.34 -20.38 -16.16
C TRP A 126 -10.90 -20.68 -15.76
N ASP A 127 -10.24 -19.71 -15.15
CA ASP A 127 -8.93 -19.86 -14.51
C ASP A 127 -9.02 -19.78 -12.97
N ALA A 128 -7.92 -20.09 -12.29
CA ALA A 128 -7.85 -20.12 -10.84
C ALA A 128 -8.19 -18.76 -10.20
N GLU A 129 -7.84 -17.66 -10.86
CA GLU A 129 -8.12 -16.30 -10.40
C GLU A 129 -9.60 -15.96 -10.50
N SER A 130 -10.25 -16.31 -11.61
CA SER A 130 -11.69 -16.15 -11.79
C SER A 130 -12.48 -16.93 -10.74
N PHE A 131 -12.02 -18.14 -10.39
CA PHE A 131 -12.60 -18.93 -9.30
C PHE A 131 -12.42 -18.26 -7.93
N LEU A 132 -11.24 -17.72 -7.63
CA LEU A 132 -11.01 -17.01 -6.37
C LEU A 132 -11.82 -15.72 -6.26
N ALA A 133 -11.91 -14.96 -7.35
CA ALA A 133 -12.74 -13.76 -7.43
C ALA A 133 -14.19 -14.08 -7.05
N MET A 134 -14.72 -15.19 -7.58
CA MET A 134 -16.04 -15.68 -7.23
C MET A 134 -16.12 -16.05 -5.75
N MET A 135 -15.15 -16.79 -5.22
CA MET A 135 -15.17 -17.26 -3.83
C MET A 135 -15.04 -16.13 -2.79
N ILE A 136 -14.22 -15.12 -3.07
CA ILE A 136 -13.97 -14.01 -2.14
C ILE A 136 -15.00 -12.89 -2.27
N ASN A 137 -15.83 -12.88 -3.33
CA ASN A 137 -16.83 -11.86 -3.54
C ASN A 137 -17.85 -11.83 -2.37
N PRO A 138 -17.86 -10.76 -1.55
CA PRO A 138 -18.73 -10.69 -0.37
C PRO A 138 -20.23 -10.64 -0.74
N PHE A 139 -20.58 -10.28 -1.98
CA PHE A 139 -21.96 -10.29 -2.47
C PHE A 139 -22.61 -11.69 -2.38
N ASN A 140 -21.80 -12.76 -2.42
CA ASN A 140 -22.29 -14.12 -2.27
C ASN A 140 -22.71 -14.46 -0.83
N ALA A 141 -22.28 -13.68 0.17
CA ALA A 141 -22.47 -13.99 1.58
C ALA A 141 -23.29 -12.95 2.35
N ILE A 142 -23.23 -11.67 1.94
CA ILE A 142 -23.83 -10.55 2.67
C ILE A 142 -24.45 -9.52 1.73
N GLN A 143 -25.45 -8.77 2.23
CA GLN A 143 -25.86 -7.52 1.59
C GLN A 143 -24.89 -6.42 2.04
N ILE A 144 -24.27 -5.75 1.06
CA ILE A 144 -23.37 -4.62 1.32
C ILE A 144 -24.22 -3.39 1.65
N ASP A 145 -23.86 -2.67 2.71
CA ASP A 145 -24.56 -1.45 3.07
C ASP A 145 -24.41 -0.39 1.97
N PRO A 146 -25.52 0.22 1.47
CA PRO A 146 -25.45 1.19 0.37
C PRO A 146 -24.59 2.41 0.64
N SER A 147 -24.40 2.80 1.91
CA SER A 147 -23.56 3.94 2.27
C SER A 147 -22.12 3.74 1.77
N LEU A 148 -21.60 2.51 1.81
CA LEU A 148 -20.23 2.17 1.41
C LEU A 148 -19.98 2.29 -0.10
N ALA A 149 -21.04 2.40 -0.91
CA ALA A 149 -20.96 2.56 -2.36
C ALA A 149 -21.07 4.02 -2.82
N VAL A 150 -21.19 4.97 -1.88
CA VAL A 150 -21.25 6.40 -2.21
C VAL A 150 -19.88 6.86 -2.75
N PRO A 151 -19.83 7.60 -3.87
CA PRO A 151 -18.58 8.15 -4.39
C PRO A 151 -17.86 9.02 -3.34
N HIS A 152 -16.59 8.72 -3.09
CA HIS A 152 -15.75 9.45 -2.13
C HIS A 152 -14.28 9.41 -2.55
N GLU A 153 -13.48 10.31 -1.98
CA GLU A 153 -12.03 10.30 -2.15
C GLU A 153 -11.38 9.35 -1.12
N PRO A 154 -10.58 8.35 -1.54
CA PRO A 154 -9.91 7.43 -0.62
C PRO A 154 -8.93 8.16 0.30
N GLN A 155 -8.96 7.84 1.61
CA GLN A 155 -8.10 8.47 2.61
C GLN A 155 -6.66 7.92 2.61
N ILE A 156 -6.50 6.63 2.26
CA ILE A 156 -5.21 5.95 2.15
C ILE A 156 -5.10 5.25 0.80
N SER A 157 -3.87 5.00 0.34
CA SER A 157 -3.64 4.21 -0.89
C SER A 157 -4.02 2.74 -0.70
N GLU A 158 -4.32 2.06 -1.81
CA GLU A 158 -4.61 0.62 -1.82
C GLU A 158 -3.46 -0.20 -1.21
N ASP A 159 -2.21 0.12 -1.56
CA ASP A 159 -1.03 -0.56 -1.00
C ASP A 159 -0.94 -0.40 0.53
N GLN A 160 -1.18 0.82 1.04
CA GLN A 160 -1.17 1.07 2.49
C GLN A 160 -2.29 0.29 3.20
N TRP A 161 -3.47 0.23 2.58
CA TRP A 161 -4.61 -0.51 3.11
C TRP A 161 -4.31 -2.03 3.15
N VAL A 162 -3.74 -2.59 2.08
CA VAL A 162 -3.34 -4.01 2.02
C VAL A 162 -2.29 -4.32 3.08
N GLN A 163 -1.26 -3.49 3.23
CA GLN A 163 -0.22 -3.69 4.24
C GLN A 163 -0.77 -3.62 5.68
N ALA A 164 -1.75 -2.76 5.93
CA ALA A 164 -2.46 -2.74 7.21
C ALA A 164 -3.27 -4.02 7.43
N GLY A 165 -3.96 -4.51 6.40
CA GLY A 165 -4.70 -5.77 6.44
C GLY A 165 -3.82 -7.00 6.70
N VAL A 166 -2.65 -7.07 6.06
CA VAL A 166 -1.67 -8.16 6.30
C VAL A 166 -1.23 -8.15 7.76
N ARG A 167 -0.84 -6.99 8.32
CA ARG A 167 -0.45 -6.89 9.74
C ARG A 167 -1.57 -7.29 10.68
N LEU A 168 -2.81 -6.88 10.39
CA LEU A 168 -3.99 -7.27 11.18
C LEU A 168 -4.18 -8.80 11.19
N ILE A 169 -4.01 -9.45 10.03
CA ILE A 169 -4.12 -10.90 9.89
C ILE A 169 -2.98 -11.61 10.63
N GLU A 170 -1.75 -11.10 10.55
CA GLU A 170 -0.59 -11.64 11.26
C GLU A 170 -0.76 -11.55 12.78
N GLU A 171 -1.31 -10.44 13.28
CA GLU A 171 -1.45 -10.16 14.71
C GLU A 171 -2.68 -10.84 15.35
N TYR A 172 -3.83 -10.80 14.67
CA TYR A 172 -5.13 -11.23 15.24
C TYR A 172 -5.74 -12.45 14.54
N GLY A 173 -5.12 -12.94 13.48
CA GLY A 173 -5.56 -14.11 12.70
C GLY A 173 -6.52 -13.77 11.57
N ALA A 174 -6.49 -14.61 10.52
CA ALA A 174 -7.28 -14.43 9.30
C ALA A 174 -8.80 -14.45 9.53
N GLU A 175 -9.30 -15.34 10.41
CA GLU A 175 -10.73 -15.43 10.70
C GLU A 175 -11.27 -14.13 11.32
N THR A 176 -10.55 -13.60 12.32
CA THR A 176 -10.91 -12.35 12.99
C THR A 176 -10.96 -11.20 12.00
N ALA A 177 -9.93 -11.07 11.15
CA ALA A 177 -9.85 -10.03 10.14
C ALA A 177 -11.01 -10.09 9.13
N LEU A 178 -11.32 -11.29 8.60
CA LEU A 178 -12.41 -11.47 7.65
C LEU A 178 -13.78 -11.21 8.28
N ARG A 179 -14.00 -11.63 9.54
CA ARG A 179 -15.24 -11.33 10.26
C ARG A 179 -15.41 -9.83 10.53
N ALA A 180 -14.33 -9.14 10.88
CA ALA A 180 -14.33 -7.69 11.08
C ALA A 180 -14.63 -6.93 9.77
N LEU A 181 -14.04 -7.36 8.66
CA LEU A 181 -14.33 -6.82 7.34
C LEU A 181 -15.82 -7.02 6.97
N LEU A 182 -16.37 -8.22 7.21
CA LEU A 182 -17.78 -8.49 6.94
C LEU A 182 -18.73 -7.65 7.81
N ARG A 183 -18.36 -7.32 9.06
CA ARG A 183 -19.12 -6.37 9.88
C ARG A 183 -19.14 -4.98 9.26
N THR A 184 -17.97 -4.48 8.90
CA THR A 184 -17.81 -3.19 8.22
C THR A 184 -18.66 -3.13 6.95
N LEU A 185 -18.58 -4.15 6.09
CA LEU A 185 -19.35 -4.22 4.83
C LEU A 185 -20.88 -4.27 5.04
N LYS A 186 -21.35 -4.69 6.21
CA LYS A 186 -22.78 -4.68 6.60
C LYS A 186 -23.24 -3.35 7.20
N GLY A 187 -22.36 -2.35 7.27
CA GLY A 187 -22.67 -1.07 7.91
C GLY A 187 -22.39 -1.03 9.41
N ASP A 188 -21.86 -2.11 10.01
CA ASP A 188 -21.47 -2.16 11.43
C ASP A 188 -20.03 -1.64 11.57
N TYR A 189 -19.88 -0.33 11.36
CA TYR A 189 -18.62 0.40 11.47
C TYR A 189 -18.78 1.63 12.38
N LEU A 190 -17.66 2.11 12.91
CA LEU A 190 -17.63 3.28 13.80
C LEU A 190 -18.11 4.52 13.03
N GLY A 191 -19.16 5.19 13.54
CA GLY A 191 -19.76 6.38 12.92
C GLY A 191 -20.96 6.12 12.00
N ALA A 192 -21.42 4.87 11.88
CA ALA A 192 -22.58 4.53 11.05
C ALA A 192 -23.88 5.26 11.46
N ASP A 193 -24.11 5.45 12.76
CA ASP A 193 -25.29 6.14 13.30
C ASP A 193 -25.35 7.64 12.94
N GLU A 194 -24.22 8.24 12.55
CA GLU A 194 -24.11 9.66 12.17
C GLU A 194 -24.34 9.90 10.66
N GLY A 195 -24.68 8.85 9.90
CA GLY A 195 -25.00 8.95 8.48
C GLY A 195 -23.80 9.24 7.58
N SER A 196 -22.58 9.05 8.09
CA SER A 196 -21.35 9.21 7.32
C SER A 196 -20.86 7.83 6.83
N PRO A 197 -20.79 7.59 5.51
CA PRO A 197 -20.29 6.34 4.93
C PRO A 197 -18.91 5.92 5.44
N PHE A 198 -18.06 6.91 5.72
CA PHE A 198 -16.75 6.75 6.35
C PHE A 198 -16.42 8.04 7.11
N GLY A 199 -17.17 8.26 8.18
CA GLY A 199 -16.89 9.32 9.14
C GLY A 199 -15.90 8.83 10.17
N TYR A 200 -14.60 8.90 9.88
CA TYR A 200 -13.72 9.32 10.96
C TYR A 200 -14.02 10.79 11.24
N ARG A 201 -15.13 11.03 11.95
CA ARG A 201 -15.21 12.12 12.89
C ARG A 201 -15.06 11.39 14.21
N PHE A 202 -13.82 11.09 14.64
CA PHE A 202 -13.69 10.72 16.05
C PHE A 202 -14.35 11.87 16.83
N PRO A 203 -15.12 11.59 17.88
CA PRO A 203 -15.70 12.64 18.71
C PRO A 203 -14.67 13.70 19.12
N ASP A 204 -13.40 13.29 19.23
CA ASP A 204 -12.27 14.15 19.55
C ASP A 204 -11.32 14.43 18.37
N GLN A 205 -11.58 14.01 17.12
CA GLN A 205 -10.64 14.26 16.01
C GLN A 205 -10.53 15.74 15.69
N GLU A 206 -11.65 16.46 15.65
CA GLU A 206 -11.63 17.90 15.49
C GLU A 206 -10.86 18.55 16.65
N ALA A 207 -11.06 18.07 17.89
CA ALA A 207 -10.31 18.54 19.04
C ALA A 207 -8.81 18.22 18.96
N VAL A 208 -8.42 17.02 18.51
CA VAL A 208 -7.03 16.59 18.33
C VAL A 208 -6.36 17.34 17.17
N GLU A 209 -7.08 17.57 16.07
CA GLU A 209 -6.61 18.36 14.94
C GLU A 209 -6.45 19.82 15.31
N MET A 210 -7.42 20.39 16.04
CA MET A 210 -7.34 21.74 16.58
C MET A 210 -6.19 21.87 17.58
N HIS A 211 -6.00 20.90 18.47
CA HIS A 211 -4.88 20.89 19.40
C HIS A 211 -3.53 20.76 18.69
N THR A 212 -3.45 19.91 17.66
CA THR A 212 -2.21 19.73 16.86
C THR A 212 -1.92 20.99 16.03
N ALA A 213 -2.94 21.59 15.42
CA ALA A 213 -2.85 22.84 14.68
C ALA A 213 -2.43 23.98 15.61
N PHE A 214 -3.01 24.05 16.82
CA PHE A 214 -2.66 25.03 17.83
C PHE A 214 -1.19 24.91 18.23
N ARG A 215 -0.72 23.71 18.60
CA ARG A 215 0.69 23.47 18.94
C ARG A 215 1.64 23.83 17.80
N TYR A 216 1.33 23.39 16.58
CA TYR A 216 2.14 23.74 15.41
C TYR A 216 2.17 25.25 15.15
N GLY A 217 1.03 25.94 15.31
CA GLY A 217 0.97 27.39 15.20
C GLY A 217 1.76 28.10 16.29
N CYS A 218 1.75 27.63 17.54
CA CYS A 218 2.59 28.16 18.63
C CYS A 218 4.08 28.02 18.30
N ASP A 219 4.52 26.86 17.82
CA ASP A 219 5.92 26.64 17.41
C ASP A 219 6.35 27.61 16.30
N ARG A 220 5.46 27.86 15.32
CA ARG A 220 5.72 28.83 14.24
C ARG A 220 5.68 30.28 14.71
N ILE A 221 4.79 30.61 15.65
CA ILE A 221 4.74 31.94 16.29
C ILE A 221 6.07 32.22 17.00
N LEU A 222 6.59 31.26 17.76
CA LEU A 222 7.87 31.39 18.46
C LEU A 222 9.01 31.68 17.49
N GLN A 223 9.16 30.88 16.43
CA GLN A 223 10.18 31.09 15.39
C GLN A 223 10.07 32.49 14.78
N ARG A 224 8.86 32.99 14.60
CA ARG A 224 8.63 34.29 13.97
C ARG A 224 8.88 35.46 14.92
N LEU A 225 8.54 35.31 16.20
CA LEU A 225 8.83 36.31 17.24
C LEU A 225 10.34 36.45 17.51
N GLU A 226 11.12 35.38 17.33
CA GLU A 226 12.60 35.44 17.42
C GLU A 226 13.22 36.33 16.34
N VAL A 227 12.64 36.36 15.14
CA VAL A 227 13.21 37.04 13.98
C VAL A 227 12.58 38.42 13.74
N GLU A 228 11.29 38.60 14.04
CA GLU A 228 10.55 39.84 13.79
C GLU A 228 10.21 40.59 15.09
N PRO A 229 11.02 41.58 15.51
CA PRO A 229 10.67 42.42 16.65
C PRO A 229 9.39 43.23 16.37
N ASN A 230 8.58 43.42 17.41
CA ASN A 230 7.30 44.14 17.35
C ASN A 230 6.21 43.52 16.44
N LEU A 231 6.39 42.27 15.99
CA LEU A 231 5.38 41.57 15.18
C LEU A 231 4.01 41.53 15.87
N LEU A 232 3.99 41.22 17.18
CA LEU A 232 2.76 41.15 17.95
C LEU A 232 1.98 42.48 17.91
N GLN A 233 2.65 43.61 18.17
CA GLN A 233 2.03 44.94 18.13
C GLN A 233 1.50 45.30 16.74
N ARG A 234 2.25 44.94 15.69
CA ARG A 234 1.82 45.11 14.28
C ARG A 234 0.58 44.28 13.99
N SER A 235 0.52 43.06 14.50
CA SER A 235 -0.59 42.13 14.28
C SER A 235 -1.86 42.53 15.02
N VAL A 236 -1.74 43.00 16.27
CA VAL A 236 -2.85 43.61 17.03
C VAL A 236 -3.43 44.80 16.25
N SER A 237 -2.56 45.68 15.76
CA SER A 237 -2.98 46.83 14.94
C SER A 237 -3.68 46.40 13.65
N ALA A 238 -3.16 45.36 12.98
CA ALA A 238 -3.77 44.80 11.77
C ALA A 238 -5.13 44.16 12.05
N MET A 239 -5.30 43.50 13.20
CA MET A 239 -6.58 42.93 13.63
C MET A 239 -7.63 44.01 13.87
N HIS A 240 -7.26 45.09 14.56
CA HIS A 240 -8.16 46.22 14.80
C HIS A 240 -8.57 46.92 13.50
N ALA A 241 -7.66 46.98 12.53
CA ALA A 241 -7.93 47.55 11.21
C ALA A 241 -8.73 46.61 10.28
N ASP A 242 -8.84 45.32 10.58
CA ASP A 242 -9.56 44.35 9.75
C ASP A 242 -11.07 44.61 9.84
N ARG A 243 -11.63 45.18 8.76
CA ARG A 243 -13.07 45.44 8.62
C ARG A 243 -13.88 44.23 8.14
N THR A 244 -13.19 43.14 7.78
CA THR A 244 -13.80 41.91 7.27
C THR A 244 -14.08 40.89 8.38
N MET A 245 -13.54 41.11 9.58
CA MET A 245 -13.83 40.30 10.77
C MET A 245 -15.32 40.38 11.13
N ASP A 246 -15.91 39.22 11.41
CA ASP A 246 -17.32 39.14 11.75
C ASP A 246 -17.64 39.78 13.11
N ARG A 247 -18.94 39.89 13.40
CA ARG A 247 -19.41 40.59 14.60
C ARG A 247 -19.15 39.78 15.88
N GLU A 248 -19.22 38.46 15.84
CA GLU A 248 -19.06 37.60 17.01
C GLU A 248 -17.58 37.55 17.40
N ASP A 249 -16.70 37.30 16.44
CA ASP A 249 -15.23 37.37 16.60
C ASP A 249 -14.78 38.72 17.16
N ARG A 250 -15.38 39.82 16.67
CA ARG A 250 -15.08 41.17 17.19
C ARG A 250 -15.48 41.33 18.65
N ILE A 251 -16.61 40.76 19.06
CA ILE A 251 -17.08 40.82 20.45
C ILE A 251 -16.16 40.00 21.35
N GLU A 252 -15.73 38.82 20.90
CA GLU A 252 -14.79 37.98 21.65
C GLU A 252 -13.43 38.65 21.82
N MET A 253 -12.87 39.23 20.74
CA MET A 253 -11.65 40.02 20.80
C MET A 253 -11.74 41.14 21.84
N LEU A 254 -12.81 41.95 21.80
CA LEU A 254 -13.00 43.07 22.74
C LEU A 254 -13.20 42.59 24.19
N ARG A 255 -13.79 41.40 24.40
CA ARG A 255 -13.91 40.79 25.73
C ARG A 255 -12.56 40.37 26.27
N ALA A 256 -11.75 39.68 25.47
CA ALA A 256 -10.40 39.29 25.87
C ALA A 256 -9.52 40.52 26.17
N GLU A 257 -9.60 41.55 25.33
CA GLU A 257 -8.88 42.82 25.52
C GLU A 257 -9.32 43.62 26.76
N SER A 258 -10.51 43.34 27.30
CA SER A 258 -10.99 44.00 28.52
C SER A 258 -10.31 43.50 29.80
N ASP A 259 -9.65 42.35 29.74
CA ASP A 259 -8.88 41.80 30.86
C ASP A 259 -7.46 42.39 30.87
N ALA A 260 -7.22 43.31 31.82
CA ALA A 260 -5.93 43.99 31.96
C ALA A 260 -4.80 43.08 32.44
N SER A 261 -5.10 41.97 33.13
CA SER A 261 -4.10 40.97 33.52
C SER A 261 -3.64 40.18 32.31
N LEU A 262 -4.59 39.64 31.55
CA LEU A 262 -4.34 38.88 30.33
C LEU A 262 -3.55 39.72 29.32
N MET A 263 -3.99 40.95 29.07
CA MET A 263 -3.30 41.84 28.13
C MET A 263 -1.89 42.22 28.59
N ARG A 264 -1.61 42.24 29.90
CA ARG A 264 -0.24 42.45 30.39
C ARG A 264 0.64 41.25 30.04
N GLU A 265 0.17 40.04 30.30
CA GLU A 265 0.89 38.81 29.95
C GLU A 265 1.19 38.75 28.46
N VAL A 266 0.16 38.98 27.62
CA VAL A 266 0.27 38.99 26.16
C VAL A 266 1.30 40.01 25.66
N MET A 267 1.28 41.24 26.18
CA MET A 267 2.18 42.31 25.71
C MET A 267 3.63 42.13 26.20
N THR A 268 3.86 41.28 27.20
CA THR A 268 5.20 40.90 27.69
C THR A 268 5.71 39.58 27.15
N ALA A 269 4.96 38.94 26.23
CA ALA A 269 5.33 37.67 25.64
C ALA A 269 6.61 37.81 24.81
N THR A 270 7.57 36.96 25.11
CA THR A 270 8.83 36.77 24.39
C THR A 270 9.06 35.29 24.16
N PRO A 271 9.94 34.88 23.23
CA PRO A 271 10.29 33.48 23.07
C PRO A 271 10.75 32.83 24.39
N GLU A 272 11.47 33.57 25.22
CA GLU A 272 11.98 33.10 26.52
C GLU A 272 10.88 32.93 27.56
N THR A 273 9.92 33.86 27.61
CA THR A 273 8.82 33.84 28.61
C THR A 273 7.61 33.02 28.17
N TRP A 274 7.61 32.48 26.95
CA TRP A 274 6.45 31.80 26.37
C TRP A 274 5.91 30.65 27.22
N HIS A 275 6.79 29.86 27.82
CA HIS A 275 6.43 28.71 28.66
C HIS A 275 5.83 29.09 30.02
N GLU A 276 5.92 30.36 30.42
CA GLU A 276 5.39 30.91 31.67
C GLU A 276 4.01 31.56 31.49
N LEU A 277 3.55 31.74 30.25
CA LEU A 277 2.27 32.37 29.93
C LEU A 277 1.09 31.43 30.21
N SER A 278 -0.05 32.02 30.57
CA SER A 278 -1.33 31.32 30.68
C SER A 278 -1.81 30.76 29.33
N GLU A 279 -2.65 29.73 29.38
CA GLU A 279 -3.27 29.14 28.17
C GLU A 279 -4.13 30.19 27.44
N GLU A 280 -4.82 31.04 28.20
CA GLU A 280 -5.58 32.18 27.68
C GLU A 280 -4.68 33.19 26.95
N ALA A 281 -3.47 33.45 27.46
CA ALA A 281 -2.51 34.32 26.79
C ALA A 281 -1.98 33.69 25.49
N HIS A 282 -1.72 32.37 25.47
CA HIS A 282 -1.36 31.68 24.22
C HIS A 282 -2.47 31.75 23.19
N HIS A 283 -3.72 31.47 23.59
CA HIS A 283 -4.89 31.59 22.70
C HIS A 283 -5.04 33.02 22.15
N GLN A 284 -4.85 34.04 22.99
CA GLN A 284 -4.96 35.43 22.55
C GLN A 284 -3.84 35.82 21.56
N ILE A 285 -2.59 35.45 21.85
CA ILE A 285 -1.46 35.69 20.94
C ILE A 285 -1.67 34.95 19.61
N PHE A 286 -2.15 33.71 19.67
CA PHE A 286 -2.49 32.91 18.49
C PHE A 286 -3.52 33.64 17.62
N GLY A 287 -4.63 34.12 18.21
CA GLY A 287 -5.68 34.85 17.49
C GLY A 287 -5.20 36.19 16.89
N TYR A 288 -4.27 36.88 17.56
CA TYR A 288 -3.66 38.09 17.01
C TYR A 288 -2.80 37.80 15.79
N LEU A 289 -1.96 36.76 15.83
CA LEU A 289 -0.94 36.50 14.80
C LEU A 289 -1.47 35.69 13.60
N ILE A 290 -2.33 34.71 13.86
CA ILE A 290 -2.83 33.78 12.85
C ILE A 290 -4.26 34.18 12.47
N LYS A 291 -4.50 34.45 11.17
CA LYS A 291 -5.84 34.75 10.65
C LYS A 291 -6.65 33.48 10.46
N SER A 292 -6.03 32.41 9.98
CA SER A 292 -6.63 31.08 9.91
C SER A 292 -5.54 30.03 9.83
N ILE A 293 -5.77 28.88 10.46
CA ILE A 293 -4.98 27.67 10.23
C ILE A 293 -5.94 26.54 9.86
N GLY A 294 -5.57 25.75 8.86
CA GLY A 294 -6.42 24.65 8.41
C GLY A 294 -5.63 23.53 7.76
N PRO A 295 -6.18 22.30 7.75
CA PRO A 295 -5.55 21.19 7.08
C PRO A 295 -5.56 21.40 5.56
N VAL A 296 -4.44 21.10 4.90
CA VAL A 296 -4.27 21.10 3.44
C VAL A 296 -3.85 19.73 2.90
N GLY A 297 -3.44 18.81 3.78
CA GLY A 297 -2.86 17.52 3.43
C GLY A 297 -3.59 16.33 4.06
N ARG A 298 -3.17 15.13 3.66
CA ARG A 298 -3.71 13.84 4.17
C ARG A 298 -3.37 13.63 5.65
N PHE A 299 -4.22 12.87 6.33
CA PHE A 299 -3.97 12.41 7.69
C PHE A 299 -2.67 11.59 7.76
N GLY A 300 -1.80 11.87 8.74
CA GLY A 300 -0.51 11.18 8.92
C GLY A 300 0.72 11.87 8.33
N LEU A 301 0.57 13.00 7.62
CA LEU A 301 1.71 13.83 7.22
C LEU A 301 2.26 14.65 8.40
N PRO A 302 3.57 15.01 8.37
CA PRO A 302 4.16 15.96 9.31
C PRO A 302 3.39 17.29 9.39
N PRO A 303 3.33 17.97 10.55
CA PRO A 303 2.52 19.19 10.73
C PRO A 303 2.75 20.30 9.69
N ASP A 304 3.99 20.47 9.20
CA ASP A 304 4.38 21.45 8.18
C ASP A 304 3.83 21.17 6.78
N GLN A 305 3.53 19.91 6.48
CA GLN A 305 2.86 19.51 5.22
C GLN A 305 1.35 19.36 5.41
N ARG A 306 0.90 19.28 6.66
CA ARG A 306 -0.50 19.05 7.02
C ARG A 306 -1.27 20.35 7.20
N PHE A 307 -0.68 21.38 7.79
CA PHE A 307 -1.37 22.63 8.12
C PHE A 307 -0.82 23.81 7.35
N ARG A 308 -1.72 24.65 6.83
CA ARG A 308 -1.35 25.94 6.23
C ARG A 308 -1.78 27.07 7.15
N ILE A 309 -0.80 27.86 7.56
CA ILE A 309 -1.02 29.09 8.33
C ILE A 309 -1.25 30.23 7.35
N VAL A 310 -2.33 30.98 7.54
CA VAL A 310 -2.52 32.29 6.95
C VAL A 310 -2.23 33.31 8.04
N TRP A 311 -1.07 33.95 7.94
CA TRP A 311 -0.68 34.99 8.87
C TRP A 311 -1.49 36.27 8.68
N ARG A 312 -1.80 36.95 9.78
CA ARG A 312 -2.48 38.25 9.73
C ARG A 312 -1.58 39.34 9.15
N VAL A 313 -0.32 39.35 9.56
CA VAL A 313 0.74 40.14 8.93
C VAL A 313 1.54 39.18 8.04
N PRO A 314 1.59 39.37 6.71
CA PRO A 314 2.36 38.49 5.82
C PRO A 314 3.82 38.39 6.26
N GLU A 315 4.45 37.24 6.01
CA GLU A 315 5.89 37.08 6.21
C GLU A 315 6.65 38.02 5.25
N PRO A 316 7.80 38.57 5.68
CA PRO A 316 8.67 39.28 4.75
C PRO A 316 9.10 38.34 3.62
N PRO A 317 9.23 38.82 2.38
CA PRO A 317 9.76 37.99 1.29
C PRO A 317 11.17 37.51 1.67
N GLU A 318 11.45 36.23 1.42
CA GLU A 318 12.80 35.68 1.54
C GLU A 318 13.71 36.43 0.54
N ASP A 319 14.72 37.14 1.05
CA ASP A 319 15.82 37.72 0.24
C ASP A 319 16.84 36.64 -0.15
#